data_AF-A0A3A2ZN50-F1
#
_entry.id   AF-A0A3A2ZN50-F1
#
_cell.length_a   1.000
_cell.length_b   1.000
_cell.length_c   1.000
_cell.angle_alpha   90.00
_cell.angle_beta   90.00
_cell.angle_gamma   90.00
#
_symmetry.space_group_name_H-M   'P 1'
#
loop_
_entity.id
_entity.type
_entity.pdbx_description
1 polymer ?
#
loop_
_entity_poly.entity_id
_entity_poly.type
_entity_poly.pdbx_seq_one_letter_code
_entity_poly.pdbx_strand_id
1 'polypeptide(L)'
;MSKLIVPGRSNLLIRNDIRLREIVQRETFLIEEREKVEERAKSVALTDTEKIQLKNWCEELEELNKDYWRQERGLYILEASGRESEGPFNRAYESYRSDPYWYLHPWLKSDCAGKGGCCGCGCGCCERDRSKTRVRCRGHCTAMCGCCQRTRGFEIKRGSEDYRRITYASLSKNEQDTLSYCRNMMRGYFWGY
;
A
#
# COMPACT_ATOMS: atom_id res chain seq x y z
N MET A 1 -25.45 10.65 -20.74
CA MET A 1 -24.48 9.53 -20.85
C MET A 1 -23.16 9.96 -20.24
N SER A 2 -22.85 9.49 -19.02
CA SER A 2 -21.58 9.78 -18.34
C SER A 2 -20.44 9.07 -19.08
N LYS A 3 -19.53 9.83 -19.71
CA LYS A 3 -18.28 9.27 -20.25
C LYS A 3 -17.48 8.68 -19.08
N LEU A 4 -17.32 7.36 -19.06
CA LEU A 4 -16.39 6.68 -18.17
C LEU A 4 -14.96 7.14 -18.54
N ILE A 5 -14.48 8.19 -17.87
CA ILE A 5 -13.07 8.63 -18.01
C ILE A 5 -12.20 7.50 -17.45
N VAL A 6 -11.43 6.85 -18.34
CA VAL A 6 -10.45 5.82 -17.99
C VAL A 6 -9.28 6.47 -17.26
N PRO A 7 -8.82 5.93 -16.12
CA PRO A 7 -7.66 6.48 -15.42
C PRO A 7 -6.42 6.45 -16.32
N GLY A 8 -5.67 7.56 -16.42
CA GLY A 8 -4.38 7.59 -17.11
C GLY A 8 -3.39 6.58 -16.53
N ARG A 9 -2.42 6.13 -17.34
CA ARG A 9 -1.43 5.10 -16.99
C ARG A 9 -0.68 5.38 -15.69
N SER A 10 -0.31 6.64 -15.42
CA SER A 10 0.34 7.04 -14.17
C SER A 10 -0.51 6.77 -12.93
N ASN A 11 -1.82 7.03 -12.99
CA ASN A 11 -2.73 6.72 -11.91
C ASN A 11 -2.83 5.21 -11.69
N LEU A 12 -2.79 4.40 -12.75
CA LEU A 12 -2.79 2.94 -12.63
C LEU A 12 -1.52 2.41 -11.98
N LEU A 13 -0.35 2.99 -12.30
CA LEU A 13 0.94 2.69 -11.67
C LEU A 13 0.89 2.99 -10.17
N ILE A 14 0.46 4.20 -9.78
CA ILE A 14 0.34 4.58 -8.36
C ILE A 14 -0.64 3.63 -7.63
N ARG A 15 -1.81 3.36 -8.20
CA ARG A 15 -2.84 2.51 -7.58
C ARG A 15 -2.35 1.09 -7.38
N ASN A 16 -1.68 0.49 -8.37
CA ASN A 16 -1.11 -0.85 -8.25
C ASN A 16 -0.03 -0.90 -7.16
N ASP A 17 0.87 0.09 -7.14
CA ASP A 17 1.95 0.15 -6.15
C ASP A 17 1.39 0.33 -4.72
N ILE A 18 0.38 1.18 -4.53
CA ILE A 18 -0.35 1.31 -3.26
C ILE A 18 -1.01 -0.02 -2.88
N ARG A 19 -1.70 -0.68 -3.82
CA ARG A 19 -2.41 -1.95 -3.59
C ARG A 19 -1.45 -3.06 -3.16
N LEU A 20 -0.30 -3.17 -3.81
CA LEU A 20 0.76 -4.11 -3.42
C LEU A 20 1.23 -3.86 -1.98
N ARG A 21 1.43 -2.59 -1.59
CA ARG A 21 1.80 -2.25 -0.21
C ARG A 21 0.68 -2.54 0.79
N GLU A 22 -0.57 -2.31 0.44
CA GLU A 22 -1.71 -2.70 1.29
C GLU A 22 -1.73 -4.20 1.56
N ILE A 23 -1.46 -5.01 0.54
CA ILE A 23 -1.39 -6.46 0.66
C ILE A 23 -0.26 -6.84 1.60
N VAL A 24 0.97 -6.38 1.35
CA VAL A 24 2.12 -6.70 2.21
C VAL A 24 1.86 -6.27 3.66
N GLN A 25 1.33 -5.07 3.87
CA GLN A 25 1.07 -4.56 5.23
C GLN A 25 0.02 -5.38 5.97
N ARG A 26 -1.03 -5.83 5.28
CA ARG A 26 -2.03 -6.72 5.86
C ARG A 26 -1.45 -8.11 6.13
N GLU A 27 -0.70 -8.68 5.18
CA GLU A 27 -0.02 -9.97 5.36
C GLU A 27 0.89 -9.94 6.59
N THR A 28 1.75 -8.92 6.72
CA THR A 28 2.63 -8.75 7.89
C THR A 28 1.82 -8.70 9.17
N PHE A 29 0.73 -7.91 9.21
CA PHE A 29 -0.13 -7.83 10.39
C PHE A 29 -0.76 -9.19 10.74
N LEU A 30 -1.35 -9.88 9.76
CA LEU A 30 -2.00 -11.18 10.00
C LEU A 30 -1.02 -12.25 10.47
N ILE A 31 0.19 -12.28 9.89
CA ILE A 31 1.25 -13.20 10.32
C ILE A 31 1.65 -12.89 11.77
N GLU A 32 1.91 -11.62 12.10
CA GLU A 32 2.24 -11.19 13.48
C GLU A 32 1.16 -11.59 14.49
N GLU A 33 -0.12 -11.39 14.16
CA GLU A 33 -1.23 -11.72 15.06
C GLU A 33 -1.44 -13.25 15.17
N ARG A 34 -1.28 -13.98 14.07
CA ARG A 34 -1.35 -15.45 14.07
C ARG A 34 -0.26 -16.06 14.94
N GLU A 35 0.99 -15.62 14.77
CA GLU A 35 2.15 -16.09 15.54
C GLU A 35 1.94 -15.87 17.05
N LYS A 36 1.37 -14.72 17.45
CA LYS A 36 1.04 -14.45 18.87
C LYS A 36 0.02 -15.43 19.43
N VAL A 37 -1.04 -15.72 18.66
CA VAL A 37 -2.09 -16.65 19.09
C VAL A 37 -1.55 -18.08 19.15
N GLU A 38 -0.78 -18.50 18.14
CA GLU A 38 -0.13 -19.82 18.08
C GLU A 38 0.88 -20.00 19.23
N GLU A 39 1.66 -18.98 19.57
CA GLU A 39 2.58 -19.04 20.71
C GLU A 39 1.83 -19.22 22.02
N ARG A 40 0.74 -18.47 22.23
CA ARG A 40 -0.11 -18.62 23.42
C ARG A 40 -0.78 -20.01 23.46
N ALA A 41 -1.15 -20.56 22.31
CA ALA A 41 -1.77 -21.89 22.19
C ALA A 41 -0.89 -23.03 22.73
N LYS A 42 0.44 -22.84 22.78
CA LYS A 42 1.36 -23.81 23.37
C LYS A 42 1.16 -24.00 24.87
N SER A 43 0.64 -22.97 25.55
CA SER A 43 0.46 -22.96 27.01
C SER A 43 -1.01 -23.01 27.44
N VAL A 44 -1.91 -22.48 26.61
CA VAL A 44 -3.34 -22.35 26.93
C VAL A 44 -4.17 -22.85 25.76
N ALA A 45 -5.17 -23.69 26.04
CA ALA A 45 -6.09 -24.16 25.00
C ALA A 45 -6.82 -22.99 24.33
N LEU A 46 -6.86 -22.99 23.00
CA LEU A 46 -7.54 -21.97 22.24
C LEU A 46 -9.05 -22.02 22.44
N THR A 47 -9.66 -20.84 22.56
CA THR A 47 -11.12 -20.71 22.55
C THR A 47 -11.68 -21.01 21.15
N ASP A 48 -12.96 -21.32 21.04
CA ASP A 48 -13.57 -21.53 19.73
C ASP A 48 -13.59 -20.24 18.89
N THR A 49 -13.69 -19.07 19.53
CA THR A 49 -13.55 -17.77 18.85
C THR A 49 -12.16 -17.58 18.26
N GLU A 50 -11.10 -17.99 18.96
CA GLU A 50 -9.73 -17.92 18.46
C GLU A 50 -9.48 -18.91 17.32
N LYS A 51 -10.03 -20.13 17.40
CA LYS A 51 -9.96 -21.10 16.30
C LYS A 51 -10.62 -20.57 15.03
N ILE A 52 -11.81 -19.96 15.16
CA ILE A 52 -12.51 -19.32 14.04
C ILE A 52 -11.67 -18.16 13.49
N GLN A 53 -11.10 -17.33 14.35
CA GLN A 53 -10.29 -16.19 13.93
C GLN A 53 -9.02 -16.62 13.18
N LEU A 54 -8.32 -17.65 13.67
CA LEU A 54 -7.16 -18.24 13.00
C LEU A 54 -7.54 -18.77 11.62
N LYS A 55 -8.67 -19.47 11.50
CA LYS A 55 -9.18 -19.95 10.21
C LYS A 55 -9.43 -18.78 9.25
N ASN A 56 -10.11 -17.73 9.71
CA ASN A 56 -10.38 -16.54 8.90
C ASN A 56 -9.09 -15.85 8.44
N TRP A 57 -8.07 -15.76 9.31
CA TRP A 57 -6.78 -15.18 8.93
C TRP A 57 -6.03 -16.04 7.90
N CYS A 58 -6.08 -17.37 8.02
CA CYS A 58 -5.49 -18.25 7.01
C CYS A 58 -6.18 -18.09 5.65
N GLU A 59 -7.51 -18.06 5.61
CA GLU A 59 -8.27 -17.80 4.39
C GLU A 59 -7.95 -16.42 3.79
N GLU A 60 -7.84 -15.38 4.63
CA GLU A 60 -7.48 -14.04 4.18
C GLU A 60 -6.05 -14.00 3.61
N LEU A 61 -5.08 -14.69 4.23
CA LEU A 61 -3.71 -14.79 3.72
C LEU A 61 -3.64 -15.47 2.35
N GLU A 62 -4.44 -16.51 2.12
CA GLU A 62 -4.53 -17.18 0.81
C GLU A 62 -5.08 -16.24 -0.27
N GLU A 63 -6.12 -15.47 0.05
CA GLU A 63 -6.69 -14.47 -0.85
C GLU A 63 -5.73 -13.31 -1.12
N LEU A 64 -4.98 -12.88 -0.10
CA LEU A 64 -3.95 -11.84 -0.25
C LEU A 64 -2.81 -12.31 -1.17
N ASN A 65 -2.39 -13.57 -1.06
CA ASN A 65 -1.42 -14.15 -2.00
C ASN A 65 -1.99 -14.22 -3.43
N LYS A 66 -3.26 -14.64 -3.53
CA LYS A 66 -4.19 -14.46 -4.66
C LYS A 66 -3.98 -13.13 -5.40
N ASP A 67 -4.26 -12.08 -4.65
CA ASP A 67 -4.29 -10.72 -5.13
C ASP A 67 -2.89 -10.17 -5.42
N TYR A 68 -1.89 -10.46 -4.56
CA TYR A 68 -0.50 -10.03 -4.77
C TYR A 68 0.00 -10.45 -6.15
N TRP A 69 -0.21 -11.73 -6.49
CA TRP A 69 0.17 -12.31 -7.77
C TRP A 69 -0.45 -11.56 -8.95
N ARG A 70 -1.73 -11.16 -8.84
CA ARG A 70 -2.47 -10.43 -9.87
C ARG A 70 -1.96 -8.99 -10.01
N GLN A 71 -1.78 -8.29 -8.89
CA GLN A 71 -1.32 -6.89 -8.90
C GLN A 71 0.13 -6.78 -9.38
N GLU A 72 0.99 -7.73 -9.02
CA GLU A 72 2.38 -7.75 -9.47
C GLU A 72 2.47 -7.90 -11.00
N ARG A 73 1.66 -8.77 -11.59
CA ARG A 73 1.55 -8.92 -13.06
C ARG A 73 0.92 -7.71 -13.73
N GLY A 74 -0.11 -7.15 -13.12
CA GLY A 74 -0.72 -5.91 -13.59
C GLY A 74 0.30 -4.77 -13.64
N LEU A 75 1.09 -4.62 -12.58
CA LEU A 75 2.16 -3.64 -12.52
C LEU A 75 3.25 -3.93 -13.55
N TYR A 76 3.70 -5.18 -13.70
CA TYR A 76 4.68 -5.55 -14.72
C TYR A 76 4.21 -5.18 -16.13
N ILE A 77 2.96 -5.47 -16.49
CA ILE A 77 2.40 -5.10 -17.80
C ILE A 77 2.35 -3.58 -17.96
N LEU A 78 1.97 -2.83 -16.92
CA LEU A 78 1.96 -1.37 -16.95
C LEU A 78 3.37 -0.76 -17.09
N GLU A 79 4.37 -1.37 -16.47
CA GLU A 79 5.77 -0.98 -16.58
C GLU A 79 6.30 -1.33 -17.99
N ALA A 80 6.09 -2.56 -18.46
CA ALA A 80 6.57 -3.07 -19.75
C ALA A 80 5.91 -2.37 -20.96
N SER A 81 4.60 -2.12 -20.93
CA SER A 81 3.89 -1.35 -21.98
C SER A 81 4.41 0.08 -22.14
N GLY A 82 5.12 0.60 -21.14
CA GLY A 82 5.83 1.85 -21.28
C GLY A 82 7.19 1.76 -21.93
N ARG A 83 7.89 0.64 -21.79
CA ARG A 83 9.26 0.48 -22.28
C ARG A 83 9.35 0.60 -23.79
N GLU A 84 8.30 0.23 -24.52
CA GLU A 84 8.20 0.43 -25.97
C GLU A 84 8.06 1.90 -26.38
N SER A 85 7.67 2.78 -25.45
CA SER A 85 7.68 4.22 -25.66
C SER A 85 8.91 4.83 -24.98
N GLU A 86 9.94 5.18 -25.74
CA GLU A 86 11.12 5.94 -25.26
C GLU A 86 10.78 7.40 -24.88
N GLY A 87 9.61 7.63 -24.31
CA GLY A 87 9.14 8.93 -23.87
C GLY A 87 9.91 9.40 -22.63
N PRO A 88 10.07 10.72 -22.45
CA PRO A 88 10.66 11.31 -21.23
C PRO A 88 10.04 10.76 -19.95
N PHE A 89 8.75 10.41 -19.98
CA PHE A 89 8.05 9.87 -18.82
C PHE A 89 8.65 8.55 -18.32
N ASN A 90 8.89 7.59 -19.22
CA ASN A 90 9.38 6.27 -18.82
C ASN A 90 10.83 6.35 -18.34
N ARG A 91 11.67 7.13 -19.03
CA ARG A 91 13.07 7.31 -18.60
C ARG A 91 13.17 7.83 -17.18
N ALA A 92 12.40 8.88 -16.86
CA ALA A 92 12.48 9.47 -15.54
C ALA A 92 11.80 8.59 -14.48
N TYR A 93 10.72 7.85 -14.81
CA TYR A 93 10.18 6.82 -13.91
C TYR A 93 11.19 5.71 -13.61
N GLU A 94 11.82 5.12 -14.62
CA GLU A 94 12.79 4.04 -14.46
C GLU A 94 14.03 4.51 -13.69
N SER A 95 14.57 5.67 -14.05
CA SER A 95 15.70 6.28 -13.35
C SER A 95 15.38 6.51 -11.89
N TYR A 96 14.22 7.08 -11.58
CA TYR A 96 13.83 7.38 -10.20
C TYR A 96 13.53 6.11 -9.40
N ARG A 97 12.87 5.11 -9.99
CA ARG A 97 12.55 3.84 -9.32
C ARG A 97 13.75 2.90 -9.17
N SER A 98 14.89 3.19 -9.84
CA SER A 98 16.15 2.47 -9.65
C SER A 98 16.78 2.72 -8.27
N ASP A 99 16.47 3.87 -7.64
CA ASP A 99 16.83 4.12 -6.25
C ASP A 99 15.91 3.30 -5.33
N PRO A 100 16.44 2.36 -4.51
CA PRO A 100 15.63 1.59 -3.57
C PRO A 100 14.93 2.45 -2.51
N TYR A 101 15.33 3.71 -2.32
CA TYR A 101 14.78 4.66 -1.35
C TYR A 101 13.87 5.74 -1.97
N TRP A 102 13.51 5.64 -3.25
CA TRP A 102 12.61 6.58 -3.95
C TRP A 102 11.35 6.94 -3.14
N TYR A 103 10.80 5.98 -2.39
CA TYR A 103 9.58 6.16 -1.63
C TYR A 103 9.77 7.07 -0.41
N LEU A 104 11.00 7.33 0.03
CA LEU A 104 11.35 8.22 1.15
C LEU A 104 11.42 9.69 0.76
N HIS A 105 10.98 10.05 -0.45
CA HIS A 105 10.86 11.44 -0.87
C HIS A 105 10.19 12.31 0.20
N PRO A 106 10.71 13.53 0.50
CA PRO A 106 10.22 14.36 1.61
C PRO A 106 8.71 14.59 1.56
N TRP A 107 8.15 14.83 0.38
CA TRP A 107 6.71 15.01 0.23
C TRP A 107 5.91 13.74 0.57
N LEU A 108 6.40 12.55 0.18
CA LEU A 108 5.73 11.28 0.49
C LEU A 108 5.79 10.96 2.00
N LYS A 109 6.91 11.32 2.65
CA LYS A 109 7.03 11.24 4.13
C LYS A 109 6.00 12.15 4.80
N SER A 110 5.90 13.40 4.34
CA SER A 110 4.93 14.37 4.86
C SER A 110 3.48 13.96 4.60
N ASP A 111 3.18 13.40 3.43
CA ASP A 111 1.85 12.84 3.13
C ASP A 111 1.49 11.68 4.08
N CYS A 112 2.44 10.76 4.30
CA CYS A 112 2.27 9.68 5.26
C CYS A 112 2.02 10.23 6.67
N ALA A 113 2.78 11.22 7.13
CA ALA A 113 2.59 11.85 8.43
C ALA A 113 1.25 12.59 8.55
N GLY A 114 0.87 13.37 7.54
CA GLY A 114 -0.39 14.12 7.51
C GLY A 114 -1.64 13.24 7.54
N LYS A 115 -1.54 11.99 7.05
CA LYS A 115 -2.60 10.97 7.16
C LYS A 115 -2.61 10.23 8.50
N GLY A 116 -1.80 10.65 9.47
CA GLY A 116 -1.65 9.95 10.75
C GLY A 116 -0.85 8.65 10.63
N GLY A 117 0.00 8.54 9.61
CA GLY A 117 0.84 7.38 9.36
C GLY A 117 2.13 7.36 10.18
N CYS A 118 2.84 6.24 10.06
CA CYS A 118 4.07 5.93 10.79
C CYS A 118 5.18 6.99 10.72
N CYS A 119 5.23 7.80 9.66
CA CYS A 119 6.21 8.87 9.52
C CYS A 119 5.98 10.03 10.52
N GLY A 120 4.74 10.25 10.98
CA GLY A 120 4.44 11.20 12.05
C GLY A 120 4.67 10.62 13.45
N CYS A 121 4.53 9.30 13.61
CA CYS A 121 4.68 8.62 14.90
C CYS A 121 6.12 8.23 15.26
N GLY A 122 7.06 8.31 14.31
CA GLY A 122 8.46 7.94 14.55
C GLY A 122 8.74 6.45 14.76
N CYS A 123 7.79 5.55 14.42
CA CYS A 123 7.93 4.11 14.69
C CYS A 123 8.87 3.35 13.72
N GLY A 124 9.50 4.04 12.78
CA GLY A 124 10.48 3.45 11.83
C GLY A 124 9.91 2.48 10.79
N CYS A 125 8.62 2.14 10.83
CA CYS A 125 8.05 1.10 9.98
C CYS A 125 8.14 1.38 8.48
N CYS A 126 8.20 2.64 8.06
CA CYS A 126 8.29 3.01 6.65
C CYS A 126 9.67 2.75 6.05
N GLU A 127 10.74 2.75 6.86
CA GLU A 127 12.13 2.69 6.39
C GLU A 127 12.68 1.25 6.35
N ARG A 128 11.99 0.30 6.98
CA ARG A 128 12.39 -1.11 7.07
C ARG A 128 11.63 -2.01 6.09
N ASP A 129 12.24 -3.16 5.79
CA ASP A 129 11.57 -4.24 5.07
C ASP A 129 10.41 -4.80 5.90
N ARG A 130 9.22 -4.89 5.29
CA ARG A 130 8.01 -5.42 5.94
C ARG A 130 7.79 -6.91 5.71
N SER A 131 8.43 -7.44 4.67
CA SER A 131 8.34 -8.85 4.31
C SER A 131 9.68 -9.33 3.80
N LYS A 132 10.02 -10.57 4.16
CA LYS A 132 11.21 -11.27 3.67
C LYS A 132 10.98 -11.96 2.32
N THR A 133 9.72 -12.15 1.94
CA THR A 133 9.32 -12.96 0.77
C THR A 133 8.76 -12.12 -0.38
N ARG A 134 8.24 -10.93 -0.09
CA ARG A 134 7.64 -10.04 -1.09
C ARG A 134 8.69 -9.03 -1.58
N VAL A 135 8.92 -8.96 -2.88
CA VAL A 135 9.91 -8.04 -3.49
C VAL A 135 9.53 -6.58 -3.23
N ARG A 136 8.25 -6.24 -3.37
CA ARG A 136 7.72 -4.87 -3.16
C ARG A 136 7.24 -4.67 -1.73
N CYS A 137 8.12 -4.85 -0.75
CA CYS A 137 7.79 -4.79 0.68
C CYS A 137 8.13 -3.46 1.37
N ARG A 138 8.83 -2.55 0.69
CA ARG A 138 9.17 -1.21 1.20
C ARG A 138 8.11 -0.17 0.84
N GLY A 139 7.95 0.83 1.70
CA GLY A 139 7.08 1.97 1.45
C GLY A 139 6.27 2.44 2.65
N HIS A 140 5.56 3.55 2.42
CA HIS A 140 4.74 4.20 3.45
C HIS A 140 3.52 3.40 3.87
N CYS A 141 3.10 3.65 5.10
CA CYS A 141 1.93 3.04 5.71
C CYS A 141 0.66 3.40 4.92
N THR A 142 -0.17 2.40 4.66
CA THR A 142 -1.53 2.53 4.11
C THR A 142 -2.53 2.31 5.25
N ALA A 143 -3.83 2.33 4.93
CA ALA A 143 -4.88 1.98 5.89
C ALA A 143 -4.71 0.56 6.50
N MET A 144 -3.96 -0.33 5.83
CA MET A 144 -3.73 -1.71 6.26
C MET A 144 -2.50 -1.89 7.17
N CYS A 145 -1.80 -0.82 7.53
CA CYS A 145 -0.62 -0.93 8.39
C CYS A 145 -1.01 -1.34 9.82
N GLY A 146 -0.54 -2.50 10.27
CA GLY A 146 -0.76 -3.00 11.64
C GLY A 146 -0.29 -2.03 12.74
N CYS A 147 0.83 -1.34 12.54
CA CYS A 147 1.31 -0.32 13.50
C CYS A 147 0.35 0.87 13.60
N CYS A 148 -0.12 1.39 12.46
CA CYS A 148 -1.12 2.47 12.45
C CYS A 148 -2.44 2.01 13.05
N GLN A 149 -2.88 0.79 12.73
CA GLN A 149 -4.09 0.20 13.29
C GLN A 149 -4.03 0.11 14.81
N ARG A 150 -2.92 -0.38 15.37
CA ARG A 150 -2.70 -0.46 16.83
C ARG A 150 -2.67 0.93 17.47
N THR A 151 -1.98 1.89 16.86
CA THR A 151 -1.91 3.28 17.35
C THR A 151 -3.28 3.96 17.33
N ARG A 152 -4.06 3.71 16.28
CA ARG A 152 -5.40 4.29 16.09
C ARG A 152 -6.49 3.59 16.91
N GLY A 153 -6.27 2.34 17.33
CA GLY A 153 -7.19 1.59 18.20
C GLY A 153 -8.39 0.93 17.51
N PHE A 154 -8.51 1.01 16.19
CA PHE A 154 -9.58 0.34 15.43
C PHE A 154 -9.11 -0.10 14.04
N GLU A 155 -9.82 -1.01 13.38
CA GLU A 155 -9.52 -1.43 12.00
C GLU A 155 -10.20 -0.51 10.97
N ILE A 156 -9.51 -0.16 9.88
CA ILE A 156 -10.16 0.46 8.71
C ILE A 156 -10.46 -0.65 7.71
N LYS A 157 -11.75 -0.86 7.45
CA LYS A 157 -12.19 -1.86 6.48
C LYS A 157 -12.03 -1.33 5.06
N ARG A 158 -11.54 -2.17 4.15
CA ARG A 158 -11.51 -1.83 2.72
C ARG A 158 -12.90 -1.44 2.22
N GLY A 159 -12.96 -0.38 1.42
CA GLY A 159 -14.21 0.12 0.83
C GLY A 159 -14.99 1.08 1.73
N SER A 160 -14.59 1.25 3.00
CA SER A 160 -15.14 2.27 3.88
C SER A 160 -14.79 3.69 3.41
N GLU A 161 -15.50 4.68 3.95
CA GLU A 161 -15.20 6.08 3.68
C GLU A 161 -13.81 6.48 4.19
N ASP A 162 -13.41 6.02 5.38
CA ASP A 162 -12.08 6.25 5.94
C ASP A 162 -10.98 5.65 5.05
N TYR A 163 -11.22 4.45 4.51
CA TYR A 163 -10.31 3.82 3.56
C TYR A 163 -10.14 4.68 2.31
N ARG A 164 -11.21 5.24 1.75
CA ARG A 164 -11.14 6.13 0.59
C ARG A 164 -10.36 7.40 0.90
N ARG A 165 -10.57 8.00 2.08
CA ARG A 165 -9.87 9.23 2.51
C ARG A 165 -8.37 9.01 2.71
N ILE A 166 -7.96 7.84 3.20
CA ILE A 166 -6.53 7.57 3.46
C ILE A 166 -5.82 7.08 2.19
N THR A 167 -6.45 6.19 1.43
CA THR A 167 -5.82 5.53 0.27
C THR A 167 -5.99 6.33 -1.02
N TYR A 168 -7.15 6.95 -1.25
CA TYR A 168 -7.55 7.47 -2.56
C TYR A 168 -8.06 8.91 -2.58
N ALA A 169 -7.90 9.69 -1.50
CA ALA A 169 -8.47 11.05 -1.39
C ALA A 169 -8.21 11.96 -2.60
N SER A 170 -7.20 11.66 -3.42
CA SER A 170 -6.82 12.48 -4.57
C SER A 170 -6.99 11.86 -5.95
N LEU A 171 -7.24 10.55 -6.09
CA LEU A 171 -7.36 9.96 -7.43
C LEU A 171 -8.80 10.02 -7.96
N SER A 172 -9.64 10.87 -7.35
CA SER A 172 -11.03 11.13 -7.72
C SER A 172 -11.10 12.18 -8.84
N LYS A 173 -12.12 12.04 -9.70
CA LYS A 173 -12.20 12.66 -11.03
C LYS A 173 -12.63 14.14 -11.05
N ASN A 174 -12.73 14.82 -9.90
CA ASN A 174 -13.22 16.20 -9.83
C ASN A 174 -12.06 17.15 -9.56
N GLU A 175 -11.79 18.00 -10.55
CA GLU A 175 -10.44 18.37 -10.99
C GLU A 175 -10.00 19.79 -10.60
N GLN A 176 -10.65 20.46 -9.64
CA GLN A 176 -10.22 21.81 -9.23
C GLN A 176 -9.48 21.85 -7.88
N ASP A 177 -9.92 21.12 -6.85
CA ASP A 177 -9.34 21.25 -5.49
C ASP A 177 -8.22 20.25 -5.19
N THR A 178 -8.05 19.19 -5.99
CA THR A 178 -7.07 18.11 -5.77
C THR A 178 -5.82 18.21 -6.66
N LEU A 179 -5.75 19.18 -7.58
CA LEU A 179 -4.65 19.32 -8.54
C LEU A 179 -3.26 19.42 -7.88
N SER A 180 -3.15 20.20 -6.80
CA SER A 180 -1.88 20.37 -6.09
C SER A 180 -1.40 19.05 -5.47
N TYR A 181 -2.29 18.35 -4.76
CA TYR A 181 -1.98 17.05 -4.19
C TYR A 181 -1.63 16.04 -5.28
N CYS A 182 -2.45 15.91 -6.34
CA CYS A 182 -2.20 14.98 -7.44
C CYS A 182 -0.85 15.24 -8.10
N ARG A 183 -0.52 16.51 -8.34
CA ARG A 183 0.75 16.93 -8.90
C ARG A 183 1.91 16.53 -7.99
N ASN A 184 1.79 16.72 -6.68
CA ASN A 184 2.85 16.35 -5.74
C ASN A 184 2.98 14.83 -5.57
N MET A 185 1.87 14.09 -5.63
CA MET A 185 1.87 12.63 -5.67
C MET A 185 2.60 12.14 -6.93
N MET A 186 2.27 12.71 -8.10
CA MET A 186 2.95 12.43 -9.36
C MET A 186 4.45 12.74 -9.27
N ARG A 187 4.82 13.91 -8.76
CA ARG A 187 6.23 14.28 -8.56
C ARG A 187 6.97 13.30 -7.66
N GLY A 188 6.41 12.99 -6.50
CA GLY A 188 7.00 12.06 -5.54
C GLY A 188 7.10 10.62 -6.03
N TYR A 189 6.24 10.20 -6.97
CA TYR A 189 6.24 8.84 -7.53
C TYR A 189 7.07 8.66 -8.79
N PHE A 190 7.15 9.70 -9.63
CA PHE A 190 7.73 9.59 -10.96
C PHE A 190 9.02 10.41 -11.11
N TRP A 191 9.16 11.55 -10.43
CA TRP A 191 10.20 12.53 -10.73
C TRP A 191 11.21 12.83 -9.62
N GLY A 192 10.84 12.66 -8.35
CA GLY A 192 11.77 12.85 -7.23
C GLY A 192 12.16 14.31 -6.93
N TYR A 193 11.35 15.30 -7.32
CA TYR A 193 11.56 16.72 -7.02
C TYR A 193 10.30 17.43 -6.55
#